data_AF-E6W473-F1
#
_entry.id   AF-E6W473-F1
#
_cell.length_a   1.000
_cell.length_b   1.000
_cell.length_c   1.000
_cell.angle_alpha   90.00
_cell.angle_beta   90.00
_cell.angle_gamma   90.00
#
_symmetry.space_group_name_H-M   'P 1'
#
loop_
_entity.id
_entity.type
_entity.pdbx_description
1 polymer ?
#
loop_
_entity_poly.entity_id
_entity_poly.type
_entity_poly.pdbx_seq_one_letter_code
_entity_poly.pdbx_strand_id
1 'polypeptide(L)'
;MKYEAPDAKRGFVYVCRLLSRRGYHSAEIRHKLLSKGYSEEMAADILEQVGGLLNDKLFFDAFVWQQLGKLHGTVYMEHSLRMKDIALPTGWDELRERHFAERLDELARRVARKYQEALQEGRWALEQALWRRGFDQQEILRIMERIGELTHEE
;
A
#
# COMPACT_ATOMS: atom_id res chain seq x y z
N MET A 1 -37.21 -8.41 3.38
CA MET A 1 -36.22 -7.98 2.37
C MET A 1 -35.77 -9.22 1.61
N LYS A 2 -36.27 -9.43 0.38
CA LYS A 2 -35.88 -10.60 -0.43
C LYS A 2 -34.44 -10.38 -0.90
N TYR A 3 -33.50 -11.17 -0.40
CA TYR A 3 -32.17 -11.24 -0.99
C TYR A 3 -32.30 -11.98 -2.31
N GLU A 4 -32.40 -11.23 -3.41
CA GLU A 4 -32.20 -11.81 -4.74
C GLU A 4 -30.77 -12.37 -4.80
N ALA A 5 -30.63 -13.58 -5.33
CA ALA A 5 -29.32 -14.19 -5.52
C ALA A 5 -28.42 -13.24 -6.33
N PRO A 6 -27.14 -13.10 -5.95
CA PRO A 6 -26.18 -12.34 -6.74
C PRO A 6 -26.14 -12.90 -8.18
N ASP A 7 -26.31 -12.03 -9.17
CA ASP A 7 -26.11 -12.38 -10.57
C ASP A 7 -24.77 -11.82 -11.07
N ALA A 8 -24.16 -12.50 -12.07
CA ALA A 8 -22.84 -12.15 -12.58
C ALA A 8 -22.77 -10.71 -13.12
N LYS A 9 -23.86 -10.18 -13.68
CA LYS A 9 -23.93 -8.82 -14.23
C LYS A 9 -23.85 -7.77 -13.12
N ARG A 10 -24.54 -7.97 -11.99
CA ARG A 10 -24.43 -7.12 -10.80
C ARG A 10 -23.02 -7.17 -10.22
N GLY A 11 -22.40 -8.35 -10.23
CA GLY A 11 -21.01 -8.54 -9.82
C GLY A 11 -20.04 -7.75 -10.68
N PHE A 12 -20.14 -7.88 -12.00
CA PHE A 12 -19.33 -7.12 -12.97
C PHE A 12 -19.46 -5.61 -12.77
N VAL A 13 -20.70 -5.08 -12.71
CA VAL A 13 -20.94 -3.63 -12.50
C VAL A 13 -20.34 -3.16 -11.17
N TYR A 14 -20.44 -3.97 -10.11
CA TYR A 14 -19.81 -3.67 -8.84
C TYR A 14 -18.28 -3.56 -8.96
N VAL A 15 -17.64 -4.50 -9.66
CA VAL A 15 -16.19 -4.48 -9.88
C VAL A 15 -15.76 -3.28 -10.71
N CYS A 16 -16.46 -2.95 -11.81
CA CYS A 16 -16.16 -1.75 -12.59
C CYS A 16 -16.24 -0.47 -11.75
N ARG A 17 -17.22 -0.37 -10.83
CA ARG A 17 -17.30 0.76 -9.90
C ARG A 17 -16.13 0.81 -8.93
N LEU A 18 -15.63 -0.34 -8.47
CA LEU A 18 -14.42 -0.37 -7.65
C LEU A 18 -13.22 0.15 -8.46
N LEU A 19 -12.98 -0.43 -9.64
CA LEU A 19 -11.85 -0.08 -10.50
C LEU A 19 -11.86 1.39 -10.96
N SER A 20 -13.04 1.99 -11.11
CA SER A 20 -13.17 3.42 -11.42
C SER A 20 -12.66 4.36 -10.33
N ARG A 21 -12.50 3.88 -9.09
CA ARG A 21 -12.11 4.72 -7.94
C ARG A 21 -10.62 4.67 -7.64
N ARG A 22 -10.00 3.50 -7.79
CA ARG A 22 -8.56 3.27 -7.55
C ARG A 22 -8.15 1.92 -8.15
N GLY A 23 -6.84 1.70 -8.28
CA GLY A 23 -6.28 0.38 -8.58
C GLY A 23 -6.60 -0.62 -7.45
N TYR A 24 -6.98 -1.84 -7.85
CA TYR A 24 -7.21 -2.98 -6.97
C TYR A 24 -6.41 -4.17 -7.49
N HIS A 25 -5.88 -4.97 -6.57
CA HIS A 25 -5.34 -6.29 -6.90
C HIS A 25 -6.49 -7.28 -7.11
N SER A 26 -6.32 -8.23 -8.03
CA SER A 26 -7.28 -9.31 -8.30
C SER A 26 -7.78 -10.01 -7.02
N ALA A 27 -6.88 -10.36 -6.10
CA ALA A 27 -7.21 -10.94 -4.80
C ALA A 27 -8.13 -10.04 -3.92
N GLU A 28 -7.93 -8.71 -3.91
CA GLU A 28 -8.81 -7.80 -3.16
C GLU A 28 -10.23 -7.81 -3.73
N ILE A 29 -10.36 -7.91 -5.04
CA ILE A 29 -11.65 -7.96 -5.72
C ILE A 29 -12.33 -9.28 -5.46
N ARG A 30 -11.60 -10.40 -5.55
CA ARG A 30 -12.09 -11.73 -5.17
C ARG A 30 -12.66 -11.72 -3.77
N HIS A 31 -11.88 -11.27 -2.78
CA HIS A 31 -12.33 -11.19 -1.39
C HIS A 31 -13.59 -10.32 -1.24
N LYS A 32 -13.67 -9.20 -1.96
CA LYS A 32 -14.85 -8.33 -1.97
C LYS A 32 -16.08 -9.00 -2.57
N LEU A 33 -15.93 -9.79 -3.63
CA LEU A 33 -17.03 -10.54 -4.24
C LEU A 33 -17.52 -11.62 -3.28
N LEU A 34 -16.62 -12.41 -2.69
CA LEU A 34 -16.97 -13.44 -1.72
C LEU A 34 -17.69 -12.85 -0.49
N SER A 35 -17.21 -11.71 0.03
CA SER A 35 -17.87 -11.01 1.16
C SER A 35 -19.28 -10.52 0.84
N LYS A 36 -19.63 -10.41 -0.45
CA LYS A 36 -20.98 -10.05 -0.93
C LYS A 36 -21.86 -11.26 -1.26
N GLY A 37 -21.38 -12.48 -0.99
CA GLY A 37 -22.13 -13.72 -1.21
C GLY A 37 -22.04 -14.28 -2.62
N TYR A 38 -21.12 -13.80 -3.46
CA TYR A 38 -20.84 -14.44 -4.75
C TYR A 38 -20.08 -15.75 -4.51
N SER A 39 -20.36 -16.78 -5.32
CA SER A 39 -19.60 -18.05 -5.28
C SER A 39 -18.19 -17.85 -5.85
N GLU A 40 -17.30 -18.80 -5.56
CA GLU A 40 -15.94 -18.81 -6.12
C GLU A 40 -15.94 -18.85 -7.66
N GLU A 41 -16.78 -19.69 -8.24
CA GLU A 41 -16.96 -19.81 -9.69
C GLU A 41 -17.39 -18.48 -10.29
N MET A 42 -18.42 -17.84 -9.72
CA MET A 42 -18.92 -16.56 -10.22
C MET A 42 -17.88 -15.44 -10.03
N ALA A 43 -17.11 -15.47 -8.94
CA ALA A 43 -16.03 -14.50 -8.73
C ALA A 43 -14.91 -14.67 -9.77
N ALA A 44 -14.55 -15.90 -10.11
CA ALA A 44 -13.59 -16.19 -11.17
C ALA A 44 -14.08 -15.70 -12.53
N ASP A 45 -15.34 -16.00 -12.90
CA ASP A 45 -15.93 -15.55 -14.17
C ASP A 45 -15.96 -14.01 -14.28
N ILE A 46 -16.26 -13.32 -13.19
CA ILE A 46 -16.26 -11.85 -13.15
C ILE A 46 -14.84 -11.31 -13.30
N LEU A 47 -13.86 -11.91 -12.61
CA LEU A 47 -12.46 -11.50 -12.69
C LEU A 47 -11.88 -11.71 -14.08
N GLU A 48 -12.24 -12.79 -14.77
CA GLU A 48 -11.88 -13.03 -16.16
C GLU A 48 -12.44 -11.95 -17.08
N GLN A 49 -13.73 -11.60 -16.93
CA GLN A 49 -14.37 -10.54 -17.71
C GLN A 49 -13.74 -9.16 -17.52
N VAL A 50 -13.23 -8.86 -16.31
CA VAL A 50 -12.55 -7.58 -16.02
C VAL A 50 -11.03 -7.68 -16.18
N GLY A 51 -10.49 -8.80 -16.66
CA GLY A 51 -9.04 -9.04 -16.72
C GLY A 51 -8.28 -7.97 -17.49
N GLY A 52 -8.86 -7.41 -18.56
CA GLY A 52 -8.26 -6.30 -19.32
C GLY A 52 -8.24 -4.95 -18.58
N LEU A 53 -8.98 -4.83 -17.48
CA LEU A 53 -9.02 -3.64 -16.62
C LEU A 53 -8.16 -3.80 -15.36
N LEU A 54 -7.78 -5.04 -15.01
CA LEU A 54 -6.91 -5.34 -13.89
C LEU A 54 -5.45 -5.28 -14.31
N ASN A 55 -4.67 -4.56 -13.53
CA ASN A 55 -3.23 -4.52 -13.71
C ASN A 55 -2.56 -4.68 -12.36
N ASP A 56 -2.42 -5.94 -11.93
CA ASP A 56 -1.76 -6.29 -10.67
C ASP A 56 -0.31 -5.79 -10.63
N LYS A 57 0.35 -5.59 -11.78
CA LYS A 57 1.69 -4.96 -11.83
C LYS A 57 1.63 -3.49 -11.40
N LEU A 58 0.74 -2.70 -12.02
CA LEU A 58 0.56 -1.29 -11.66
C LEU A 58 0.01 -1.10 -10.24
N PHE A 59 -0.68 -2.11 -9.71
CA PHE A 59 -1.16 -2.08 -8.33
C PHE A 59 0.00 -1.92 -7.34
N PHE A 60 1.10 -2.66 -7.49
CA PHE A 60 2.21 -2.58 -6.53
C PHE A 60 2.92 -1.22 -6.56
N ASP A 61 3.15 -0.64 -7.74
CA ASP A 61 3.67 0.72 -7.88
C ASP A 61 2.79 1.74 -7.13
N ALA A 62 1.49 1.74 -7.42
CA ALA A 62 0.54 2.65 -6.79
C ALA A 62 0.42 2.40 -5.28
N PHE A 63 0.51 1.13 -4.85
CA PHE A 63 0.45 0.74 -3.46
C PHE A 63 1.64 1.27 -2.68
N VAL A 64 2.88 1.01 -3.12
CA VAL A 64 4.09 1.50 -2.46
C VAL A 64 4.06 3.03 -2.38
N TRP A 65 3.76 3.68 -3.50
CA TRP A 65 3.63 5.13 -3.56
C TRP A 65 2.62 5.68 -2.54
N GLN A 66 1.45 5.04 -2.45
CA GLN A 66 0.41 5.45 -1.49
C GLN A 66 0.85 5.26 -0.03
N GLN A 67 1.54 4.16 0.28
CA GLN A 67 1.94 3.83 1.66
C GLN A 67 3.09 4.72 2.15
N LEU A 68 4.09 5.00 1.32
CA LEU A 68 5.11 6.02 1.62
C LEU A 68 4.44 7.39 1.84
N GLY A 69 3.45 7.71 1.00
CA GLY A 69 2.61 8.90 1.15
C GLY A 69 1.82 8.95 2.47
N LYS A 70 1.69 7.85 3.21
CA LYS A 70 1.08 7.78 4.56
C LYS A 70 2.11 7.60 5.67
N LEU A 71 3.39 7.64 5.33
CA LEU A 71 4.53 7.38 6.22
C LEU A 71 4.45 5.96 6.81
N HIS A 72 4.19 4.97 5.98
CA HIS A 72 4.34 3.56 6.35
C HIS A 72 5.57 3.00 5.64
N GLY A 73 6.33 2.18 6.35
CA GLY A 73 7.51 1.51 5.82
C GLY A 73 7.25 0.08 5.38
N THR A 74 8.31 -0.57 4.94
CA THR A 74 8.31 -1.93 4.35
C THR A 74 7.53 -2.96 5.13
N VAL A 75 7.83 -3.09 6.42
CA VAL A 75 7.29 -4.14 7.28
C VAL A 75 5.77 -4.02 7.36
N TYR A 76 5.26 -2.77 7.43
CA TYR A 76 3.83 -2.52 7.38
C TYR A 76 3.23 -2.89 6.02
N MET A 77 3.89 -2.53 4.93
CA MET A 77 3.42 -2.82 3.57
C MET A 77 3.28 -4.31 3.32
N GLU A 78 4.31 -5.10 3.65
CA GLU A 78 4.32 -6.55 3.51
C GLU A 78 3.25 -7.22 4.38
N HIS A 79 3.15 -6.78 5.65
CA HIS A 79 2.10 -7.27 6.52
C HIS A 79 0.71 -6.97 5.94
N SER A 80 0.49 -5.76 5.42
CA SER A 80 -0.79 -5.37 4.82
C SER A 80 -1.14 -6.20 3.57
N LEU A 81 -0.16 -6.53 2.72
CA LEU A 81 -0.36 -7.40 1.57
C LEU A 81 -0.67 -8.84 1.99
N ARG A 82 0.05 -9.37 2.98
CA ARG A 82 -0.18 -10.71 3.55
C ARG A 82 -1.58 -10.84 4.17
N MET A 83 -2.03 -9.83 4.91
CA MET A 83 -3.39 -9.82 5.50
C MET A 83 -4.51 -9.80 4.44
N LYS A 84 -4.18 -9.45 3.19
CA LYS A 84 -5.10 -9.46 2.05
C LYS A 84 -4.91 -10.67 1.13
N ASP A 85 -4.06 -11.62 1.53
CA ASP A 85 -3.71 -12.79 0.73
C ASP A 85 -3.12 -12.42 -0.65
N ILE A 86 -2.32 -11.34 -0.67
CA ILE A 86 -1.61 -10.88 -1.87
C ILE A 86 -0.14 -11.28 -1.73
N ALA A 87 0.32 -12.15 -2.62
CA ALA A 87 1.73 -12.51 -2.70
C ALA A 87 2.58 -11.31 -3.13
N LEU A 88 3.80 -11.21 -2.60
CA LEU A 88 4.76 -10.21 -3.06
C LEU A 88 5.17 -10.52 -4.51
N PRO A 89 5.27 -9.52 -5.38
CA PRO A 89 5.69 -9.72 -6.76
C PRO A 89 7.17 -10.10 -6.81
N THR A 90 7.60 -10.78 -7.87
CA THR A 90 9.02 -10.86 -8.20
C THR A 90 9.58 -9.44 -8.37
N GLY A 91 10.71 -9.14 -7.73
CA GLY A 91 11.31 -7.81 -7.76
C GLY A 91 10.73 -6.84 -6.73
N TRP A 92 10.07 -7.34 -5.68
CA TRP A 92 9.46 -6.52 -4.63
C TRP A 92 10.45 -5.57 -3.94
N ASP A 93 11.63 -6.07 -3.60
CA ASP A 93 12.65 -5.28 -2.89
C ASP A 93 13.17 -4.15 -3.77
N GLU A 94 13.44 -4.42 -5.05
CA GLU A 94 13.88 -3.44 -6.03
C GLU A 94 12.80 -2.38 -6.31
N LEU A 95 11.54 -2.82 -6.43
CA LEU A 95 10.41 -1.93 -6.59
C LEU A 95 10.31 -0.96 -5.41
N ARG A 96 10.34 -1.49 -4.18
CA ARG A 96 10.25 -0.70 -2.97
C ARG A 96 11.41 0.27 -2.84
N GLU A 97 12.64 -0.21 -3.01
CA GLU A 97 13.84 0.60 -2.90
C GLU A 97 13.83 1.75 -3.90
N ARG A 98 13.43 1.50 -5.15
CA ARG A 98 13.28 2.55 -6.16
C ARG A 98 12.33 3.65 -5.68
N HIS A 99 11.12 3.30 -5.26
CA HIS A 99 10.12 4.27 -4.79
C HIS A 99 10.55 4.99 -3.51
N PHE A 100 11.24 4.29 -2.60
CA PHE A 100 11.76 4.86 -1.36
C PHE A 100 12.85 5.89 -1.67
N ALA A 101 13.82 5.54 -2.51
CA ALA A 101 14.90 6.43 -2.94
C ALA A 101 14.38 7.67 -3.67
N GLU A 102 13.44 7.49 -4.62
CA GLU A 102 12.81 8.59 -5.36
C GLU A 102 12.09 9.60 -4.47
N ARG A 103 11.66 9.18 -3.26
CA ARG A 103 10.86 10.01 -2.35
C ARG A 103 11.53 10.32 -1.02
N LEU A 104 12.80 9.95 -0.84
CA LEU A 104 13.49 10.08 0.44
C LEU A 104 13.43 11.51 0.98
N ASP A 105 13.64 12.51 0.12
CA ASP A 105 13.58 13.94 0.48
C ASP A 105 12.20 14.37 0.97
N GLU A 106 11.16 14.03 0.22
CA GLU A 106 9.77 14.34 0.62
C GLU A 106 9.43 13.63 1.93
N LEU A 107 9.83 12.36 2.05
CA LEU A 107 9.59 11.54 3.22
C LEU A 107 10.27 12.13 4.46
N ALA A 108 11.54 12.50 4.36
CA ALA A 108 12.32 13.14 5.42
C ALA A 108 11.66 14.43 5.90
N ARG A 109 11.30 15.34 4.98
CA ARG A 109 10.61 16.61 5.34
C ARG A 109 9.27 16.36 6.03
N ARG A 110 8.51 15.38 5.57
CA ARG A 110 7.20 15.03 6.15
C ARG A 110 7.32 14.36 7.50
N VAL A 111 8.33 13.50 7.69
CA VAL A 111 8.67 12.91 8.98
C VAL A 111 9.08 14.01 9.94
N ALA A 112 9.98 14.90 9.55
CA ALA A 112 10.46 15.99 10.40
C ALA A 112 9.31 16.89 10.87
N ARG A 113 8.40 17.24 9.97
CA ARG A 113 7.20 18.03 10.32
C ARG A 113 6.23 17.27 11.22
N LYS A 114 5.98 16.00 10.94
CA LYS A 114 4.97 15.23 11.68
C LYS A 114 5.45 14.80 13.07
N TYR A 115 6.74 14.51 13.21
CA TYR A 115 7.36 13.97 14.40
C TYR A 115 8.34 14.97 15.01
N GLN A 116 8.02 16.27 14.94
CA GLN A 116 8.86 17.35 15.45
C GLN A 116 9.15 17.20 16.95
N GLU A 117 8.15 16.81 17.75
CA GLU A 117 8.33 16.55 19.19
C GLU A 117 9.32 15.41 19.44
N ALA A 118 9.14 14.28 18.74
CA ALA A 118 10.07 13.15 18.85
C ALA A 118 11.49 13.50 18.39
N LEU A 119 11.64 14.39 17.40
CA LEU A 119 12.94 14.93 17.01
C LEU A 119 13.59 15.75 18.14
N GLN A 120 12.81 16.55 18.86
CA GLN A 120 13.29 17.33 20.01
C GLN A 120 13.62 16.45 21.22
N GLU A 121 12.85 15.39 21.45
CA GLU A 121 13.15 14.36 22.46
C GLU A 121 14.41 13.55 22.15
N GLY A 122 14.77 13.49 20.86
CA GLY A 122 16.04 12.98 20.37
C GLY A 122 15.91 11.74 19.49
N ARG A 123 17.06 11.30 19.00
CA ARG A 123 17.20 10.22 18.00
C ARG A 123 16.36 8.98 18.31
N TRP A 124 16.45 8.46 19.54
CA TRP A 124 15.76 7.23 19.93
C TRP A 124 14.23 7.34 19.84
N ALA A 125 13.65 8.48 20.24
CA ALA A 125 12.20 8.68 20.20
C ALA A 125 11.68 8.68 18.74
N LEU A 126 12.42 9.31 17.83
CA LEU A 126 12.12 9.29 16.40
C LEU A 126 12.24 7.87 15.82
N GLU A 127 13.32 7.15 16.11
CA GLU A 127 13.50 5.76 15.66
C GLU A 127 12.32 4.88 16.08
N GLN A 128 11.88 4.99 17.34
CA GLN A 128 10.71 4.25 17.85
C GLN A 128 9.40 4.66 17.16
N ALA A 129 9.23 5.93 16.81
CA ALA A 129 8.07 6.40 16.07
C ALA A 129 8.03 5.80 14.64
N LEU A 130 9.17 5.75 13.96
CA LEU A 130 9.28 5.18 12.61
C LEU A 130 9.17 3.65 12.62
N TRP A 131 9.75 2.98 13.61
CA TRP A 131 9.64 1.54 13.76
C TRP A 131 8.18 1.10 13.94
N ARG A 132 7.39 1.83 14.74
CA ARG A 132 5.92 1.62 14.88
C ARG A 132 5.15 1.87 13.59
N ARG A 133 5.72 2.62 12.64
CA ARG A 133 5.17 2.81 11.29
C ARG A 133 5.63 1.74 10.29
N GLY A 134 6.43 0.77 10.74
CA GLY A 134 6.88 -0.37 9.95
C GLY A 134 8.05 -0.03 9.03
N PHE A 135 8.80 1.05 9.29
CA PHE A 135 10.09 1.25 8.62
C PHE A 135 11.11 0.25 9.15
N ASP A 136 11.88 -0.34 8.24
CA ASP A 136 13.01 -1.19 8.60
C ASP A 136 14.20 -0.34 9.10
N GLN A 137 15.22 -0.98 9.65
CA GLN A 137 16.38 -0.27 10.22
C GLN A 137 17.13 0.57 9.17
N GLN A 138 17.26 0.09 7.94
CA GLN A 138 17.98 0.79 6.88
C GLN A 138 17.19 2.01 6.39
N GLU A 139 15.87 1.87 6.24
CA GLU A 139 14.97 2.98 5.94
C GLU A 139 15.03 4.07 7.01
N ILE A 140 15.01 3.67 8.30
CA ILE A 140 15.10 4.60 9.42
C ILE A 140 16.40 5.40 9.37
N LEU A 141 17.54 4.71 9.21
CA LEU A 141 18.85 5.35 9.14
C LEU A 141 18.92 6.39 8.02
N ARG A 142 18.46 6.04 6.81
CA ARG A 142 18.46 6.93 5.65
C ARG A 142 17.52 8.14 5.83
N ILE A 143 16.34 7.94 6.41
CA ILE A 143 15.42 9.05 6.72
C ILE A 143 16.09 10.01 7.70
N MET A 144 16.72 9.49 8.74
CA MET A 144 17.35 10.31 9.78
C MET A 144 18.58 11.07 9.28
N GLU A 145 19.44 10.41 8.52
CA GLU A 145 20.56 11.03 7.83
C GLU A 145 20.07 12.18 6.96
N ARG A 146 19.04 11.93 6.13
CA ARG A 146 18.49 12.96 5.26
C ARG A 146 17.85 14.12 6.03
N ILE A 147 17.20 13.87 7.17
CA ILE A 147 16.69 14.94 8.02
C ILE A 147 17.84 15.82 8.55
N GLY A 148 18.94 15.20 8.99
CA GLY A 148 20.12 15.92 9.46
C GLY A 148 20.73 16.82 8.39
N GLU A 149 20.89 16.32 7.16
CA GLU A 149 21.34 17.11 6.01
C GLU A 149 20.44 18.32 5.73
N LEU A 150 19.12 18.09 5.70
CA LEU A 150 18.15 19.14 5.42
C LEU A 150 18.13 20.25 6.49
N THR A 151 18.45 19.93 7.75
CA THR A 151 18.56 20.93 8.83
C THR A 151 19.84 21.77 8.77
N HIS A 152 20.87 21.34 8.02
CA HIS A 152 22.12 22.08 7.85
C HIS A 152 22.14 22.96 6.59
N GLU A 153 21.17 22.77 5.68
CA GLU A 153 21.03 23.56 4.45
C GLU A 153 20.15 24.83 4.62
N GLU A 154 19.44 24.97 5.75
CA GLU A 154 18.59 26.11 6.11
C GLU A 154 19.31 27.11 7.06
#